data_AF-A0A6M1R1Z4-F1
#
_entry.id   AF-A0A6M1R1Z4-F1
#
_cell.length_a   1.000
_cell.length_b   1.000
_cell.length_c   1.000
_cell.angle_alpha   90.00
_cell.angle_beta   90.00
_cell.angle_gamma   90.00
#
_symmetry.space_group_name_H-M   'P 1'
#
loop_
_entity.id
_entity.type
_entity.pdbx_description
1 polymer ?
#
loop_
_entity_poly.entity_id
_entity_poly.type
_entity_poly.pdbx_seq_one_letter_code
_entity_poly.pdbx_strand_id
1 'polypeptide(L)'
;MEFAAVLGRSTQAGKRFLGDAVELRYRLKHLWARILDGSLLAWRARRIADLTRNLDAEVVAWVDQQVGPHAHQMGPVQLERAVMQAAALFEPDVAAAVAESDAVEHRSVTITTQETVPFVGTGAEQGQAVLALGYVDGVLDAADALDLEQAVSAIAHGLLDHDDYAGASLDVRRAAALGILGRAYNSGSLDGVPGVARVVELVIHTDTRALAGTGLARLDNTRGLVSIERLEQWATTPGTVVKPVIVVDLAEDIEAAGYVPTARQRRQAALIHEKCSFPYCQARAERCDLDHRHPYAEGGRTTSQNLTPLCRRHHRMKTHHGWRYRRIRAGTYRWRSPHGYEYLVTPIGTIDVSNDLDPPLTLVA
;
A
#
# COMPACT_ATOMS: atom_id res chain seq x y z
N MET A 1 19.35 -5.09 -7.40
CA MET A 1 18.59 -4.13 -6.55
C MET A 1 18.97 -2.71 -6.83
N GLU A 2 20.26 -2.44 -7.01
CA GLU A 2 20.72 -1.18 -7.59
C GLU A 2 20.04 -0.86 -8.93
N PHE A 3 19.93 -1.84 -9.84
CA PHE A 3 19.11 -1.73 -11.05
C PHE A 3 17.69 -1.16 -10.78
N ALA A 4 17.03 -1.58 -9.69
CA ALA A 4 15.71 -1.08 -9.37
C ALA A 4 15.75 0.39 -8.91
N ALA A 5 16.76 0.76 -8.12
CA ALA A 5 16.94 2.13 -7.65
C ALA A 5 17.24 3.08 -8.81
N VAL A 6 18.12 2.69 -9.75
CA VAL A 6 18.44 3.47 -10.96
C VAL A 6 17.20 3.70 -11.83
N LEU A 7 16.27 2.74 -11.87
CA LEU A 7 15.01 2.90 -12.60
C LEU A 7 13.92 3.64 -11.82
N GLY A 8 14.21 4.19 -10.63
CA GLY A 8 13.22 4.85 -9.79
C GLY A 8 12.14 3.91 -9.25
N ARG A 9 12.47 2.62 -9.06
CA ARG A 9 11.51 1.56 -8.73
C ARG A 9 11.80 0.93 -7.39
N SER A 10 10.72 0.44 -6.76
CA SER A 10 10.88 -0.48 -5.64
C SER A 10 11.68 -1.71 -6.07
N THR A 11 12.41 -2.28 -5.14
CA THR A 11 13.19 -3.51 -5.37
C THR A 11 12.39 -4.62 -6.04
N GLN A 12 11.15 -4.87 -5.59
CA GLN A 12 10.35 -5.94 -6.17
C GLN A 12 9.92 -5.60 -7.59
N ALA A 13 9.54 -4.35 -7.85
CA ALA A 13 9.21 -3.91 -9.20
C ALA A 13 10.40 -4.04 -10.15
N GLY A 14 11.62 -3.70 -9.72
CA GLY A 14 12.82 -3.89 -10.54
C GLY A 14 13.19 -5.36 -10.78
N LYS A 15 12.99 -6.25 -9.78
CA LYS A 15 13.17 -7.70 -9.96
C LYS A 15 12.17 -8.26 -10.97
N ARG A 16 10.88 -7.90 -10.85
CA ARG A 16 9.85 -8.29 -11.82
C ARG A 16 10.21 -7.79 -13.21
N PHE A 17 10.59 -6.53 -13.35
CA PHE A 17 11.01 -5.96 -14.63
C PHE A 17 12.14 -6.77 -15.29
N LEU A 18 13.19 -7.12 -14.52
CA LEU A 18 14.28 -7.93 -15.04
C LEU A 18 13.82 -9.34 -15.42
N GLY A 19 12.96 -9.95 -14.58
CA GLY A 19 12.34 -11.24 -14.88
C GLY A 19 11.54 -11.21 -16.17
N ASP A 20 10.70 -10.19 -16.37
CA ASP A 20 9.93 -9.99 -17.60
C ASP A 20 10.87 -9.86 -18.81
N ALA A 21 11.95 -9.10 -18.67
CA ALA A 21 12.91 -8.89 -19.77
C ALA A 21 13.65 -10.18 -20.15
N VAL A 22 14.05 -11.00 -19.17
CA VAL A 22 14.67 -12.31 -19.39
C VAL A 22 13.67 -13.27 -20.04
N GLU A 23 12.46 -13.34 -19.51
CA GLU A 23 11.38 -14.17 -20.06
C GLU A 23 11.11 -13.83 -21.54
N LEU A 24 10.96 -12.53 -21.83
CA LEU A 24 10.76 -12.03 -23.19
C LEU A 24 11.93 -12.40 -24.09
N ARG A 25 13.17 -12.13 -23.65
CA ARG A 25 14.35 -12.33 -24.49
C ARG A 25 14.58 -13.79 -24.86
N TYR A 26 14.32 -14.72 -23.94
CA TYR A 26 14.74 -16.12 -24.10
C TYR A 26 13.59 -17.09 -24.40
N ARG A 27 12.38 -16.84 -23.90
CA ARG A 27 11.24 -17.76 -24.03
C ARG A 27 10.13 -17.24 -24.95
N LEU A 28 9.93 -15.91 -25.03
CA LEU A 28 8.92 -15.26 -25.90
C LEU A 28 9.57 -14.48 -27.06
N LYS A 29 10.27 -15.19 -27.94
CA LYS A 29 11.14 -14.60 -28.97
C LYS A 29 10.38 -13.78 -30.01
N HIS A 30 9.16 -14.18 -30.38
CA HIS A 30 8.33 -13.45 -31.34
C HIS A 30 7.84 -12.14 -30.72
N LEU A 31 7.34 -12.18 -29.47
CA LEU A 31 6.99 -10.97 -28.72
C LEU A 31 8.20 -10.03 -28.54
N TRP A 32 9.39 -10.56 -28.25
CA TRP A 32 10.60 -9.75 -28.14
C TRP A 32 10.95 -9.02 -29.43
N ALA A 33 10.88 -9.71 -30.59
CA ALA A 33 11.09 -9.07 -31.88
C ALA A 33 10.11 -7.92 -32.12
N ARG A 34 8.84 -8.11 -31.73
CA ARG A 34 7.79 -7.10 -31.85
C ARG A 34 7.94 -5.89 -30.92
N ILE A 35 8.62 -6.05 -29.79
CA ILE A 35 8.99 -4.90 -28.95
C ILE A 35 10.07 -4.09 -29.67
N LEU A 36 11.08 -4.77 -30.23
CA LEU A 36 12.21 -4.11 -30.89
C LEU A 36 11.81 -3.38 -32.18
N ASP A 37 10.85 -3.90 -32.93
CA ASP A 37 10.31 -3.24 -34.14
C ASP A 37 9.20 -2.22 -33.86
N GLY A 38 8.78 -2.07 -32.60
CA GLY A 38 7.76 -1.12 -32.17
C GLY A 38 6.31 -1.53 -32.46
N SER A 39 6.07 -2.72 -33.03
CA SER A 39 4.73 -3.23 -33.33
C SER A 39 3.96 -3.73 -32.10
N LEU A 40 4.61 -3.83 -30.94
CA LEU A 40 3.98 -4.14 -29.65
C LEU A 40 4.55 -3.30 -28.50
N LEU A 41 3.65 -2.67 -27.75
CA LEU A 41 4.02 -1.91 -26.55
C LEU A 41 4.58 -2.82 -25.46
N ALA A 42 5.72 -2.42 -24.87
CA ALA A 42 6.44 -3.21 -23.87
C ALA A 42 5.57 -3.61 -22.66
N TRP A 43 4.62 -2.78 -22.24
CA TRP A 43 3.75 -3.13 -21.10
C TRP A 43 2.87 -4.36 -21.38
N ARG A 44 2.40 -4.54 -22.62
CA ARG A 44 1.58 -5.70 -23.02
C ARG A 44 2.42 -6.96 -23.03
N ALA A 45 3.58 -6.90 -23.68
CA ALA A 45 4.49 -8.03 -23.74
C ALA A 45 4.95 -8.47 -22.33
N ARG A 46 5.25 -7.50 -21.45
CA ARG A 46 5.58 -7.79 -20.05
C ARG A 46 4.43 -8.42 -19.26
N ARG A 47 3.16 -8.10 -19.58
CA ARG A 47 2.02 -8.79 -18.96
C ARG A 47 1.97 -10.27 -19.38
N ILE A 48 2.23 -10.58 -20.65
CA ILE A 48 2.33 -11.97 -21.12
C ILE A 48 3.50 -12.68 -20.42
N ALA A 49 4.65 -12.03 -20.33
CA ALA A 49 5.84 -12.56 -19.65
C ALA A 49 5.57 -12.88 -18.16
N ASP A 50 4.80 -12.03 -17.47
CA ASP A 50 4.44 -12.26 -16.08
C ASP A 50 3.52 -13.49 -15.92
N LEU A 51 2.55 -13.65 -16.82
CA LEU A 51 1.59 -14.77 -16.82
C LEU A 51 2.21 -16.11 -17.25
N THR A 52 3.30 -16.09 -18.02
CA THR A 52 3.95 -17.28 -18.57
C THR A 52 5.16 -17.76 -17.78
N ARG A 53 5.63 -16.97 -16.81
CA ARG A 53 6.91 -17.19 -16.11
C ARG A 53 7.03 -18.59 -15.47
N ASN A 54 5.93 -19.12 -14.95
CA ASN A 54 5.90 -20.40 -14.24
C ASN A 54 5.28 -21.55 -15.07
N LEU A 55 4.94 -21.32 -16.34
CA LEU A 55 4.40 -22.36 -17.22
C LEU A 55 5.53 -23.14 -17.89
N ASP A 56 5.25 -24.32 -18.42
CA ASP A 56 6.23 -25.11 -19.16
C ASP A 56 6.62 -24.47 -20.49
N ALA A 57 7.81 -24.82 -20.98
CA ALA A 57 8.37 -24.26 -22.21
C ALA A 57 7.47 -24.46 -23.44
N GLU A 58 6.71 -25.55 -23.49
CA GLU A 58 5.77 -25.83 -24.58
C GLU A 58 4.59 -24.85 -24.57
N VAL A 59 4.00 -24.60 -23.41
CA VAL A 59 2.90 -23.64 -23.24
C VAL A 59 3.36 -22.23 -23.61
N VAL A 60 4.55 -21.84 -23.15
CA VAL A 60 5.11 -20.52 -23.45
C VAL A 60 5.39 -20.35 -24.94
N ALA A 61 5.92 -21.38 -25.61
CA ALA A 61 6.13 -21.35 -27.05
C ALA A 61 4.80 -21.25 -27.82
N TRP A 62 3.76 -21.95 -27.37
CA TRP A 62 2.42 -21.86 -27.94
C TRP A 62 1.83 -20.46 -27.77
N VAL A 63 1.93 -19.87 -26.57
CA VAL A 63 1.48 -18.50 -26.29
C VAL A 63 2.19 -17.48 -27.18
N ASP A 64 3.52 -17.58 -27.33
CA ASP A 64 4.30 -16.69 -28.17
C ASP A 64 3.89 -16.76 -29.66
N GLN A 65 3.55 -17.96 -30.14
CA GLN A 65 3.14 -18.19 -31.52
C GLN A 65 1.67 -17.82 -31.80
N GLN A 66 0.75 -18.11 -30.89
CA GLN A 66 -0.69 -18.01 -31.12
C GLN A 66 -1.28 -16.71 -30.54
N VAL A 67 -0.91 -16.35 -29.30
CA VAL A 67 -1.37 -15.12 -28.66
C VAL A 67 -0.50 -13.94 -29.08
N GLY A 68 0.80 -14.17 -29.23
CA GLY A 68 1.81 -13.15 -29.53
C GLY A 68 1.47 -12.25 -30.72
N PRO A 69 1.05 -12.76 -31.89
CA PRO A 69 0.67 -11.93 -33.04
C PRO A 69 -0.53 -11.01 -32.79
N HIS A 70 -1.47 -11.40 -31.92
CA HIS A 70 -2.74 -10.70 -31.70
C HIS A 70 -2.75 -9.83 -30.44
N ALA A 71 -1.69 -9.88 -29.62
CA ALA A 71 -1.59 -9.16 -28.34
C ALA A 71 -1.89 -7.65 -28.41
N HIS A 72 -1.61 -6.98 -29.53
CA HIS A 72 -1.89 -5.55 -29.71
C HIS A 72 -3.39 -5.21 -29.84
N GLN A 73 -4.20 -6.19 -30.21
CA GLN A 73 -5.65 -6.06 -30.44
C GLN A 73 -6.47 -6.39 -29.18
N MET A 74 -5.83 -7.02 -28.18
CA MET A 74 -6.49 -7.50 -26.97
C MET A 74 -6.45 -6.46 -25.84
N GLY A 75 -7.59 -6.30 -25.17
CA GLY A 75 -7.65 -5.63 -23.87
C GLY A 75 -6.97 -6.45 -22.76
N PRO A 76 -6.65 -5.86 -21.60
CA PRO A 76 -5.91 -6.53 -20.53
C PRO A 76 -6.52 -7.87 -20.08
N VAL A 77 -7.85 -7.90 -19.88
CA VAL A 77 -8.58 -9.09 -19.44
C VAL A 77 -8.60 -10.18 -20.52
N GLN A 78 -8.73 -9.80 -21.80
CA GLN A 78 -8.73 -10.75 -22.91
C GLN A 78 -7.35 -11.42 -23.05
N LEU A 79 -6.28 -10.63 -22.90
CA LEU A 79 -4.91 -11.13 -22.95
C LEU A 79 -4.65 -12.16 -21.85
N GLU A 80 -5.10 -11.86 -20.63
CA GLU A 80 -4.95 -12.74 -19.48
C GLU A 80 -5.72 -14.05 -19.65
N ARG A 81 -6.98 -13.97 -20.08
CA ARG A 81 -7.80 -15.14 -20.40
C ARG A 81 -7.16 -16.02 -21.47
N ALA A 82 -6.60 -15.43 -22.53
CA ALA A 82 -5.96 -16.19 -23.60
C ALA A 82 -4.74 -17.00 -23.10
N VAL A 83 -3.92 -16.42 -22.21
CA VAL A 83 -2.78 -17.13 -21.61
C VAL A 83 -3.25 -18.20 -20.62
N MET A 84 -4.25 -17.90 -19.78
CA MET A 84 -4.81 -18.88 -18.84
C MET A 84 -5.46 -20.07 -19.55
N GLN A 85 -6.15 -19.82 -20.68
CA GLN A 85 -6.70 -20.88 -21.53
C GLN A 85 -5.60 -21.76 -22.13
N ALA A 86 -4.48 -21.17 -22.54
CA ALA A 86 -3.32 -21.93 -22.98
C ALA A 86 -2.79 -22.82 -21.83
N ALA A 87 -2.60 -22.26 -20.63
CA ALA A 87 -2.17 -23.04 -19.46
C ALA A 87 -3.12 -24.20 -19.17
N ALA A 88 -4.43 -23.96 -19.16
CA ALA A 88 -5.44 -25.00 -18.91
C ALA A 88 -5.49 -26.09 -19.99
N LEU A 89 -5.13 -25.78 -21.25
CA LEU A 89 -5.11 -26.76 -22.34
C LEU A 89 -3.94 -27.74 -22.22
N PHE A 90 -2.76 -27.24 -21.81
CA PHE A 90 -1.52 -28.02 -21.81
C PHE A 90 -1.19 -28.60 -20.43
N GLU A 91 -1.58 -27.93 -19.35
CA GLU A 91 -1.30 -28.32 -17.96
C GLU A 91 -2.57 -28.25 -17.09
N PRO A 92 -3.60 -29.08 -17.38
CA PRO A 92 -4.91 -28.94 -16.73
C PRO A 92 -4.86 -29.13 -15.20
N ASP A 93 -4.02 -30.06 -14.72
CA ASP A 93 -3.87 -30.31 -13.28
C ASP A 93 -3.18 -29.14 -12.55
N VAL A 94 -2.18 -28.52 -13.19
CA VAL A 94 -1.50 -27.33 -12.65
C VAL A 94 -2.45 -26.14 -12.67
N ALA A 95 -3.19 -25.94 -13.76
CA ALA A 95 -4.17 -24.88 -13.87
C ALA A 95 -5.29 -25.02 -12.82
N ALA A 96 -5.77 -26.25 -12.57
CA ALA A 96 -6.74 -26.52 -11.52
C ALA A 96 -6.17 -26.25 -10.12
N ALA A 97 -4.94 -26.72 -9.84
CA ALA A 97 -4.28 -26.48 -8.56
C ALA A 97 -3.96 -24.99 -8.32
N VAL A 98 -3.58 -24.25 -9.35
CA VAL A 98 -3.39 -22.80 -9.28
C VAL A 98 -4.72 -22.09 -9.07
N ALA A 99 -5.80 -22.48 -9.73
CA ALA A 99 -7.11 -21.89 -9.49
C ALA A 99 -7.62 -22.15 -8.06
N GLU A 100 -7.38 -23.34 -7.53
CA GLU A 100 -7.70 -23.70 -6.13
C GLU A 100 -6.80 -22.93 -5.15
N SER A 101 -5.50 -22.84 -5.41
CA SER A 101 -4.55 -22.06 -4.61
C SER A 101 -4.86 -20.58 -4.65
N ASP A 102 -5.12 -19.99 -5.83
CA ASP A 102 -5.52 -18.59 -5.99
C ASP A 102 -6.84 -18.33 -5.27
N ALA A 103 -7.81 -19.23 -5.35
CA ALA A 103 -9.05 -19.13 -4.59
C ALA A 103 -8.79 -19.13 -3.07
N VAL A 104 -7.77 -19.83 -2.57
CA VAL A 104 -7.41 -19.86 -1.14
C VAL A 104 -6.52 -18.68 -0.74
N GLU A 105 -5.56 -18.28 -1.57
CA GLU A 105 -4.53 -17.27 -1.29
C GLU A 105 -4.97 -15.84 -1.61
N HIS A 106 -5.87 -15.64 -2.58
CA HIS A 106 -6.38 -14.32 -2.96
C HIS A 106 -7.69 -13.92 -2.27
N ARG A 107 -8.34 -14.84 -1.52
CA ARG A 107 -9.41 -14.50 -0.59
C ARG A 107 -8.92 -13.46 0.40
N SER A 108 -9.38 -12.24 0.22
CA SER A 108 -8.92 -11.12 1.04
C SER A 108 -9.98 -10.05 1.01
N VAL A 109 -10.21 -9.41 2.14
CA VAL A 109 -10.99 -8.18 2.21
C VAL A 109 -10.07 -7.16 2.85
N THR A 110 -9.76 -6.11 2.09
CA THR A 110 -8.99 -4.97 2.54
C THR A 110 -9.94 -3.83 2.86
N ILE A 111 -10.03 -3.48 4.15
CA ILE A 111 -10.72 -2.28 4.61
C ILE A 111 -9.65 -1.21 4.85
N THR A 112 -9.51 -0.30 3.89
CA THR A 112 -8.60 0.83 3.99
C THR A 112 -9.30 1.98 4.69
N THR A 113 -9.02 2.12 5.98
CA THR A 113 -9.43 3.28 6.75
C THR A 113 -8.37 4.39 6.71
N GLN A 114 -7.11 4.08 6.32
CA GLN A 114 -5.95 4.99 6.43
C GLN A 114 -5.44 5.74 5.20
N GLU A 115 -6.09 5.55 4.05
CA GLU A 115 -5.76 6.25 2.82
C GLU A 115 -7.03 6.90 2.27
N THR A 116 -7.61 7.79 3.07
CA THR A 116 -8.69 8.66 2.61
C THR A 116 -8.11 9.59 1.54
N VAL A 117 -8.30 9.25 0.26
CA VAL A 117 -8.06 10.20 -0.81
C VAL A 117 -9.11 11.29 -0.63
N PRO A 118 -8.74 12.56 -0.35
CA PRO A 118 -9.73 13.62 -0.28
C PRO A 118 -10.36 13.74 -1.68
N PHE A 119 -11.61 13.28 -1.81
CA PHE A 119 -12.39 13.58 -3.00
C PHE A 119 -12.79 15.04 -2.91
N VAL A 120 -12.01 15.91 -3.57
CA VAL A 120 -12.42 17.30 -3.79
C VAL A 120 -13.46 17.28 -4.89
N GLY A 121 -14.74 17.22 -4.52
CA GLY A 121 -15.81 17.51 -5.46
C GLY A 121 -15.68 18.97 -5.90
N THR A 122 -15.43 19.22 -7.18
CA THR A 122 -15.55 20.57 -7.75
C THR A 122 -17.03 20.91 -7.85
N GLY A 123 -17.63 21.29 -6.73
CA GLY A 123 -19.05 21.60 -6.65
C GLY A 123 -19.37 22.47 -5.43
N ALA A 124 -19.63 23.75 -5.73
CA ALA A 124 -20.33 24.75 -4.92
C ALA A 124 -19.67 25.25 -3.61
N GLU A 125 -19.04 26.43 -3.73
CA GLU A 125 -19.15 27.65 -2.87
C GLU A 125 -19.22 27.59 -1.33
N GLN A 126 -19.15 26.44 -0.66
CA GLN A 126 -19.13 26.36 0.81
C GLN A 126 -18.17 25.28 1.28
N GLY A 127 -16.95 25.68 1.66
CA GLY A 127 -16.04 24.90 2.52
C GLY A 127 -15.49 23.59 1.94
N GLN A 128 -14.16 23.45 1.95
CA GLN A 128 -13.52 22.16 1.73
C GLN A 128 -13.84 21.20 2.88
N ALA A 129 -14.91 20.41 2.77
CA ALA A 129 -15.17 19.32 3.70
C ALA A 129 -14.32 18.10 3.31
N VAL A 130 -13.29 17.79 4.11
CA VAL A 130 -12.56 16.53 4.01
C VAL A 130 -13.44 15.43 4.62
N LEU A 131 -14.12 14.65 3.79
CA LEU A 131 -14.90 13.51 4.24
C LEU A 131 -13.98 12.30 4.47
N ALA A 132 -14.01 11.75 5.69
CA ALA A 132 -13.31 10.51 6.02
C ALA A 132 -14.06 9.30 5.42
N LEU A 133 -13.83 8.99 4.15
CA LEU A 133 -14.35 7.83 3.45
C LEU A 133 -13.43 6.60 3.62
N GLY A 134 -13.98 5.48 4.07
CA GLY A 134 -13.26 4.20 4.06
C GLY A 134 -13.40 3.53 2.70
N TYR A 135 -12.31 2.98 2.17
CA TYR A 135 -12.34 2.14 0.98
C TYR A 135 -12.39 0.67 1.39
N VAL A 136 -13.31 -0.10 0.80
CA VAL A 136 -13.40 -1.55 0.99
C VAL A 136 -13.27 -2.20 -0.37
N ASP A 137 -12.33 -3.12 -0.47
CA ASP A 137 -12.13 -3.95 -1.66
C ASP A 137 -11.81 -5.36 -1.22
N GLY A 138 -12.22 -6.35 -2.00
CA GLY A 138 -11.98 -7.73 -1.63
C GLY A 138 -12.42 -8.73 -2.68
N VAL A 139 -11.85 -9.92 -2.52
CA VAL A 139 -12.15 -11.11 -3.31
C VAL A 139 -12.71 -12.14 -2.36
N LEU A 140 -13.93 -12.58 -2.64
CA LEU A 140 -14.68 -13.58 -1.87
C LEU A 140 -14.85 -14.85 -2.71
N ASP A 141 -15.24 -15.95 -2.05
CA ASP A 141 -15.77 -17.09 -2.77
C ASP A 141 -17.01 -16.66 -3.58
N ALA A 142 -17.26 -17.30 -4.72
CA ALA A 142 -18.40 -16.95 -5.57
C ALA A 142 -19.74 -17.10 -4.82
N ALA A 143 -19.89 -18.12 -3.97
CA ALA A 143 -21.10 -18.29 -3.15
C ALA A 143 -21.24 -17.14 -2.14
N ASP A 144 -20.16 -16.85 -1.38
CA ASP A 144 -20.15 -15.77 -0.39
C ASP A 144 -20.36 -14.39 -1.01
N ALA A 145 -19.82 -14.14 -2.21
CA ALA A 145 -20.00 -12.90 -2.96
C ALA A 145 -21.45 -12.70 -3.39
N LEU A 146 -22.13 -13.77 -3.82
CA LEU A 146 -23.54 -13.74 -4.19
C LEU A 146 -24.42 -13.49 -2.97
N ASP A 147 -24.13 -14.15 -1.84
CA ASP A 147 -24.86 -13.94 -0.58
C ASP A 147 -24.68 -12.50 -0.07
N LEU A 148 -23.45 -11.96 -0.12
CA LEU A 148 -23.18 -10.57 0.26
C LEU A 148 -23.90 -9.57 -0.66
N GLU A 149 -23.89 -9.81 -1.97
CA GLU A 149 -24.61 -8.98 -2.94
C GLU A 149 -26.11 -9.00 -2.67
N GLN A 150 -26.70 -10.17 -2.39
CA GLN A 150 -28.10 -10.30 -2.06
C GLN A 150 -28.46 -9.51 -0.79
N ALA A 151 -27.64 -9.62 0.26
CA ALA A 151 -27.84 -8.90 1.51
C ALA A 151 -27.72 -7.38 1.34
N VAL A 152 -26.66 -6.90 0.68
CA VAL A 152 -26.43 -5.47 0.41
C VAL A 152 -27.57 -4.90 -0.43
N SER A 153 -27.99 -5.62 -1.47
CA SER A 153 -29.11 -5.20 -2.30
C SER A 153 -30.42 -5.14 -1.51
N ALA A 154 -30.74 -6.15 -0.71
CA ALA A 154 -31.97 -6.15 0.08
C ALA A 154 -32.03 -4.96 1.06
N ILE A 155 -30.95 -4.71 1.81
CA ILE A 155 -30.87 -3.60 2.76
C ILE A 155 -30.94 -2.25 2.02
N ALA A 156 -30.18 -2.09 0.93
CA ALA A 156 -30.17 -0.84 0.16
C ALA A 156 -31.53 -0.47 -0.44
N HIS A 157 -32.35 -1.47 -0.80
CA HIS A 157 -33.72 -1.25 -1.25
C HIS A 157 -34.64 -0.88 -0.07
N GLY A 158 -34.55 -1.59 1.06
CA GLY A 158 -35.34 -1.26 2.25
C GLY A 158 -35.06 0.15 2.82
N LEU A 159 -33.86 0.68 2.60
CA LEU A 159 -33.50 2.06 2.98
C LEU A 159 -34.26 3.15 2.18
N LEU A 160 -34.97 2.82 1.11
CA LEU A 160 -35.87 3.78 0.44
C LEU A 160 -36.99 4.27 1.36
N ASP A 161 -37.44 3.42 2.28
CA ASP A 161 -38.54 3.71 3.19
C ASP A 161 -38.07 4.40 4.48
N HIS A 162 -36.77 4.72 4.59
CA HIS A 162 -36.18 5.39 5.75
C HIS A 162 -35.89 6.86 5.44
N ASP A 163 -36.38 7.77 6.27
CA ASP A 163 -36.32 9.23 6.04
C ASP A 163 -34.89 9.73 5.73
N ASP A 164 -33.89 9.25 6.48
CA ASP A 164 -32.47 9.59 6.27
C ASP A 164 -31.88 9.19 4.89
N TYR A 165 -32.52 8.25 4.17
CA TYR A 165 -31.99 7.64 2.94
C TYR A 165 -32.96 7.68 1.75
N ALA A 166 -34.20 8.14 1.94
CA ALA A 166 -35.22 8.22 0.91
C ALA A 166 -34.76 9.04 -0.32
N GLY A 167 -34.01 10.12 -0.09
CA GLY A 167 -33.41 10.96 -1.14
C GLY A 167 -32.00 10.55 -1.60
N ALA A 168 -31.42 9.49 -1.04
CA ALA A 168 -30.03 9.10 -1.34
C ALA A 168 -29.92 8.34 -2.67
N SER A 169 -28.74 8.37 -3.30
CA SER A 169 -28.49 7.55 -4.49
C SER A 169 -28.40 6.05 -4.13
N LEU A 170 -28.57 5.18 -5.13
CA LEU A 170 -28.40 3.74 -4.94
C LEU A 170 -27.02 3.40 -4.35
N ASP A 171 -25.96 4.06 -4.83
CA ASP A 171 -24.59 3.83 -4.35
C ASP A 171 -24.42 4.23 -2.86
N VAL A 172 -25.05 5.34 -2.44
CA VAL A 172 -25.03 5.77 -1.03
C VAL A 172 -25.78 4.78 -0.14
N ARG A 173 -26.93 4.26 -0.59
CA ARG A 173 -27.68 3.25 0.16
C ARG A 173 -26.95 1.91 0.23
N ARG A 174 -26.26 1.50 -0.83
CA ARG A 174 -25.40 0.28 -0.83
C ARG A 174 -24.21 0.42 0.10
N ALA A 175 -23.56 1.59 0.14
CA ALA A 175 -22.51 1.86 1.11
C ALA A 175 -23.05 1.85 2.56
N ALA A 176 -24.23 2.41 2.80
CA ALA A 176 -24.89 2.38 4.10
C ALA A 176 -25.25 0.96 4.54
N ALA A 177 -25.68 0.09 3.61
CA ALA A 177 -26.00 -1.31 3.86
C ALA A 177 -24.81 -2.10 4.43
N LEU A 178 -23.60 -1.93 3.86
CA LEU A 178 -22.37 -2.52 4.42
C LEU A 178 -22.10 -2.01 5.85
N GLY A 179 -22.35 -0.72 6.10
CA GLY A 179 -22.25 -0.14 7.44
C GLY A 179 -23.27 -0.70 8.44
N ILE A 180 -24.49 -1.03 8.00
CA ILE A 180 -25.54 -1.66 8.83
C ILE A 180 -25.13 -3.08 9.21
N LEU A 181 -24.64 -3.88 8.25
CA LEU A 181 -24.14 -5.22 8.50
C LEU A 181 -23.02 -5.20 9.55
N GLY A 182 -22.06 -4.29 9.40
CA GLY A 182 -20.99 -4.11 10.38
C GLY A 182 -21.49 -3.63 11.76
N ARG A 183 -22.54 -2.79 11.82
CA ARG A 183 -23.14 -2.36 13.10
C ARG A 183 -23.86 -3.49 13.79
N ALA A 184 -24.66 -4.28 13.07
CA ALA A 184 -25.38 -5.43 13.61
C ALA A 184 -24.44 -6.43 14.29
N TYR A 185 -23.25 -6.65 13.72
CA TYR A 185 -22.19 -7.44 14.36
C TYR A 185 -21.70 -6.80 15.67
N ASN A 186 -21.27 -5.54 15.62
CA ASN A 186 -20.66 -4.86 16.76
C ASN A 186 -21.64 -4.63 17.93
N SER A 187 -22.94 -4.53 17.66
CA SER A 187 -24.00 -4.45 18.68
C SER A 187 -24.39 -5.81 19.27
N GLY A 188 -23.82 -6.92 18.78
CA GLY A 188 -24.19 -8.27 19.19
C GLY A 188 -25.57 -8.70 18.69
N SER A 189 -26.07 -8.07 17.62
CA SER A 189 -27.37 -8.38 17.01
C SER A 189 -27.30 -9.48 15.96
N LEU A 190 -26.11 -10.06 15.72
CA LEU A 190 -25.91 -11.26 14.90
C LEU A 190 -25.75 -12.48 15.81
N ASP A 191 -26.65 -13.45 15.68
CA ASP A 191 -26.62 -14.69 16.46
C ASP A 191 -25.35 -15.51 16.16
N GLY A 192 -24.71 -16.02 17.22
CA GLY A 192 -23.59 -16.96 17.10
C GLY A 192 -22.21 -16.35 16.85
N VAL A 193 -22.06 -15.03 16.76
CA VAL A 193 -20.75 -14.37 16.58
C VAL A 193 -20.51 -13.33 17.69
N PRO A 194 -19.49 -13.47 18.55
CA PRO A 194 -19.26 -12.54 19.66
C PRO A 194 -18.79 -11.18 19.15
N GLY A 195 -19.65 -10.16 19.26
CA GLY A 195 -19.31 -8.78 18.90
C GLY A 195 -18.21 -8.17 19.78
N VAL A 196 -17.41 -7.28 19.19
CA VAL A 196 -16.41 -6.47 19.92
C VAL A 196 -16.75 -5.00 19.72
N ALA A 197 -16.75 -4.22 20.80
CA ALA A 197 -17.02 -2.79 20.76
C ALA A 197 -16.10 -2.06 19.76
N ARG A 198 -16.64 -1.08 19.04
CA ARG A 198 -15.89 -0.26 18.08
C ARG A 198 -14.81 0.53 18.83
N VAL A 199 -13.54 0.32 18.49
CA VAL A 199 -12.44 1.14 19.04
C VAL A 199 -11.98 2.15 17.98
N VAL A 200 -12.07 3.44 18.30
CA VAL A 200 -11.49 4.54 17.53
C VAL A 200 -10.23 4.99 18.26
N GLU A 201 -9.05 4.60 17.76
CA GLU A 201 -7.77 5.07 18.32
C GLU A 201 -7.41 6.43 17.73
N LEU A 202 -7.29 7.44 18.61
CA LEU A 202 -7.08 8.82 18.23
C LEU A 202 -5.70 9.27 18.73
N VAL A 203 -4.74 9.34 17.81
CA VAL A 203 -3.38 9.79 18.11
C VAL A 203 -3.27 11.27 17.76
N ILE A 204 -3.15 12.10 18.78
CA ILE A 204 -3.08 13.54 18.64
C ILE A 204 -1.61 13.92 18.49
N HIS A 205 -1.24 14.45 17.33
CA HIS A 205 0.05 15.08 17.15
C HIS A 205 0.03 16.50 17.72
N THR A 206 1.14 16.92 18.32
CA THR A 206 1.32 18.22 18.99
C THR A 206 1.08 19.46 18.14
N ASP A 207 1.05 19.30 16.82
CA ASP A 207 0.71 20.34 15.85
C ASP A 207 -0.78 20.76 15.94
N THR A 208 -1.66 19.98 16.58
CA THR A 208 -3.09 20.27 16.66
C THR A 208 -3.46 21.63 17.22
N ARG A 209 -2.56 22.38 17.88
CA ARG A 209 -2.84 23.79 18.21
C ARG A 209 -3.08 24.65 16.96
N ALA A 210 -2.43 24.34 15.84
CA ALA A 210 -2.66 25.02 14.55
C ALA A 210 -4.01 24.59 13.92
N LEU A 211 -4.37 23.30 14.02
CA LEU A 211 -5.60 22.74 13.44
C LEU A 211 -6.86 22.96 14.32
N ALA A 212 -6.70 23.12 15.63
CA ALA A 212 -7.80 23.40 16.56
C ALA A 212 -8.44 24.76 16.29
N GLY A 213 -7.65 25.73 15.81
CA GLY A 213 -8.16 27.01 15.32
C GLY A 213 -8.98 26.91 14.03
N THR A 214 -8.94 25.77 13.33
CA THR A 214 -9.65 25.53 12.06
C THR A 214 -10.80 24.51 12.19
N GLY A 215 -11.11 24.02 13.39
CA GLY A 215 -12.18 23.04 13.61
C GLY A 215 -11.86 21.63 13.12
N LEU A 216 -10.58 21.30 12.89
CA LEU A 216 -10.13 20.02 12.33
C LEU A 216 -9.15 19.29 13.27
N ALA A 217 -9.13 17.97 13.18
CA ALA A 217 -8.20 17.09 13.89
C ALA A 217 -7.64 16.03 12.94
N ARG A 218 -6.43 15.55 13.20
CA ARG A 218 -5.78 14.47 12.42
C ARG A 218 -5.95 13.13 13.13
N LEU A 219 -6.42 12.13 12.39
CA LEU A 219 -6.57 10.74 12.85
C LEU A 219 -5.40 9.91 12.34
N ASP A 220 -4.65 9.23 13.21
CA ASP A 220 -3.47 8.44 12.80
C ASP A 220 -3.85 7.06 12.25
N ASN A 221 -4.93 6.47 12.77
CA ASN A 221 -5.50 5.25 12.20
C ASN A 221 -6.10 5.49 10.81
N THR A 222 -6.39 6.74 10.40
CA THR A 222 -6.95 7.02 9.07
C THR A 222 -6.11 7.96 8.20
N ARG A 223 -5.04 8.56 8.76
CA ARG A 223 -4.22 9.66 8.22
C ARG A 223 -4.99 10.88 7.70
N GLY A 224 -6.33 10.88 7.78
CA GLY A 224 -7.22 11.93 7.30
C GLY A 224 -7.42 13.05 8.33
N LEU A 225 -7.85 14.20 7.82
CA LEU A 225 -8.41 15.27 8.65
C LEU A 225 -9.90 14.97 8.87
N VAL A 226 -10.37 15.23 10.08
CA VAL A 226 -11.77 15.09 10.49
C VAL A 226 -12.20 16.36 11.22
N SER A 227 -13.46 16.77 11.07
CA SER A 227 -13.98 17.89 11.87
C SER A 227 -14.10 17.49 13.33
N ILE A 228 -13.93 18.47 14.23
CA ILE A 228 -14.14 18.28 15.66
C ILE A 228 -15.59 17.81 15.93
N GLU A 229 -16.58 18.37 15.22
CA GLU A 229 -17.99 17.95 15.29
C GLU A 229 -18.17 16.46 14.95
N ARG A 230 -17.50 15.96 13.90
CA ARG A 230 -17.58 14.54 13.52
C ARG A 230 -16.89 13.63 14.54
N LEU A 231 -15.85 14.12 15.20
CA LEU A 231 -15.23 13.41 16.32
C LEU A 231 -16.15 13.32 17.53
N GLU A 232 -16.84 14.40 17.87
CA GLU A 232 -17.83 14.42 18.96
C GLU A 232 -18.96 13.43 18.69
N GLN A 233 -19.45 13.37 17.45
CA GLN A 233 -20.46 12.40 17.04
C GLN A 233 -19.99 10.93 17.22
N TRP A 234 -18.74 10.63 16.88
CA TRP A 234 -18.20 9.29 17.09
C TRP A 234 -17.98 8.98 18.57
N ALA A 235 -17.47 9.93 19.34
CA ALA A 235 -17.26 9.79 20.78
C ALA A 235 -18.56 9.52 21.55
N THR A 236 -19.69 10.02 21.03
CA THR A 236 -21.03 9.88 21.63
C THR A 236 -21.82 8.68 21.10
N THR A 237 -21.31 7.97 20.09
CA THR A 237 -21.97 6.78 19.54
C THR A 237 -21.83 5.60 20.51
N PRO A 238 -22.94 4.99 20.99
CA PRO A 238 -22.88 3.83 21.90
C PRO A 238 -22.01 2.70 21.35
N GLY A 239 -21.16 2.13 22.21
CA GLY A 239 -20.21 1.08 21.82
C GLY A 239 -18.92 1.60 21.15
N THR A 240 -18.67 2.91 21.12
CA THR A 240 -17.41 3.49 20.63
C THR A 240 -16.44 3.80 21.77
N VAL A 241 -15.21 3.29 21.69
CA VAL A 241 -14.11 3.60 22.62
C VAL A 241 -13.14 4.56 21.94
N VAL A 242 -13.01 5.79 22.45
CA VAL A 242 -12.00 6.75 22.00
C VAL A 242 -10.76 6.62 22.89
N LYS A 243 -9.63 6.23 22.30
CA LYS A 243 -8.36 6.11 23.02
C LYS A 243 -7.44 7.29 22.69
N PRO A 244 -7.24 8.26 23.59
CA PRO A 244 -6.27 9.32 23.39
C PRO A 244 -4.88 8.74 23.54
N VAL A 245 -4.02 8.90 22.53
CA VAL A 245 -2.65 8.41 22.62
C VAL A 245 -1.65 9.56 22.81
N ILE A 246 -0.77 9.38 23.79
CA ILE A 246 0.24 10.35 24.25
C ILE A 246 0.98 10.97 23.07
N VAL A 247 1.07 12.30 23.10
CA VAL A 247 1.88 13.16 22.24
C VAL A 247 3.30 12.60 22.12
N VAL A 248 3.71 12.27 20.90
CA VAL A 248 5.10 11.94 20.60
C VAL A 248 5.78 13.20 20.09
N ASP A 249 6.68 13.78 20.88
CA ASP A 249 7.61 14.77 20.37
C ASP A 249 8.53 14.10 19.34
N LEU A 250 8.43 14.50 18.08
CA LEU A 250 9.23 13.95 16.99
C LEU A 250 10.68 14.46 17.01
N ALA A 251 10.97 15.52 17.77
CA ALA A 251 12.30 16.11 17.90
C ALA A 251 13.10 15.55 19.09
N GLU A 252 12.43 14.95 20.08
CA GLU A 252 13.08 14.38 21.26
C GLU A 252 14.04 13.23 20.87
N ASP A 253 15.27 13.25 21.39
CA ASP A 253 16.17 12.11 21.28
C ASP A 253 15.94 11.15 22.46
N ILE A 254 15.20 10.07 22.20
CA ILE A 254 14.87 9.08 23.22
C ILE A 254 16.00 8.06 23.25
N GLU A 255 16.54 7.79 24.43
CA GLU A 255 17.53 6.74 24.63
C GLU A 255 16.95 5.52 25.34
N ALA A 256 17.36 4.33 24.89
CA ALA A 256 17.12 3.07 25.58
C ALA A 256 18.41 2.56 26.22
N ALA A 257 18.29 1.95 27.41
CA ALA A 257 19.42 1.41 28.16
C ALA A 257 20.10 0.21 27.48
N GLY A 258 19.40 -0.49 26.59
CA GLY A 258 19.89 -1.73 25.95
C GLY A 258 19.87 -1.66 24.43
N TYR A 259 20.27 -2.78 23.80
CA TYR A 259 20.26 -2.94 22.35
C TYR A 259 18.85 -2.81 21.74
N VAL A 260 17.83 -3.28 22.45
CA VAL A 260 16.45 -3.38 21.92
C VAL A 260 15.76 -2.01 21.95
N PRO A 261 15.31 -1.47 20.80
CA PRO A 261 14.56 -0.22 20.77
C PRO A 261 13.19 -0.35 21.43
N THR A 262 12.82 0.68 22.19
CA THR A 262 11.53 0.75 22.91
C THR A 262 10.34 0.93 21.97
N ALA A 263 9.13 0.62 22.45
CA ALA A 263 7.89 0.89 21.71
C ALA A 263 7.74 2.38 21.35
N ARG A 264 8.20 3.28 22.23
CA ARG A 264 8.20 4.73 22.01
C ARG A 264 9.10 5.14 20.84
N GLN A 265 10.33 4.61 20.78
CA GLN A 265 11.25 4.83 19.66
C GLN A 265 10.73 4.25 18.34
N ARG A 266 10.13 3.04 18.37
CA ARG A 266 9.48 2.43 17.19
C ARG A 266 8.38 3.31 16.64
N ARG A 267 7.53 3.82 17.51
CA ARG A 267 6.46 4.72 17.12
C ARG A 267 6.99 6.03 16.57
N GLN A 268 7.93 6.68 17.25
CA GLN A 268 8.52 7.93 16.78
C GLN A 268 9.15 7.77 15.39
N ALA A 269 9.91 6.69 15.16
CA ALA A 269 10.48 6.39 13.85
C ALA A 269 9.40 6.17 12.77
N ALA A 270 8.31 5.46 13.08
CA ALA A 270 7.21 5.28 12.14
C ALA A 270 6.53 6.60 11.76
N LEU A 271 6.38 7.52 12.72
CA LEU A 271 5.79 8.84 12.49
C LEU A 271 6.70 9.77 11.69
N ILE A 272 8.02 9.65 11.83
CA ILE A 272 8.99 10.48 11.09
C ILE A 272 9.14 10.01 9.64
N HIS A 273 9.12 8.70 9.41
CA HIS A 273 9.56 8.11 8.15
C HIS A 273 8.44 7.55 7.30
N GLU A 274 7.34 7.11 7.91
CA GLU A 274 6.18 6.38 7.35
C GLU A 274 6.49 5.06 6.62
N LYS A 275 7.63 5.00 5.93
CA LYS A 275 8.12 3.90 5.10
C LYS A 275 9.58 3.61 5.45
N CYS A 276 10.07 2.48 4.95
CA CYS A 276 11.47 2.11 4.97
C CYS A 276 12.31 3.24 4.36
N SER A 277 13.38 3.63 5.05
CA SER A 277 14.24 4.76 4.65
C SER A 277 15.17 4.47 3.46
N PHE A 278 15.01 3.33 2.79
CA PHE A 278 15.78 2.95 1.60
C PHE A 278 15.14 3.51 0.31
N PRO A 279 15.93 3.92 -0.71
CA PRO A 279 15.43 4.44 -1.99
C PRO A 279 14.25 3.66 -2.59
N TYR A 280 13.16 4.37 -2.89
CA TYR A 280 11.93 3.86 -3.54
C TYR A 280 11.23 2.70 -2.81
N CYS A 281 11.58 2.41 -1.57
CA CYS A 281 10.92 1.36 -0.79
C CYS A 281 9.56 1.83 -0.27
N GLN A 282 8.54 0.98 -0.42
CA GLN A 282 7.18 1.23 0.07
C GLN A 282 6.84 0.38 1.31
N ALA A 283 7.81 -0.35 1.87
CA ALA A 283 7.56 -1.13 3.08
C ALA A 283 7.26 -0.18 4.24
N ARG A 284 6.16 -0.43 4.96
CA ARG A 284 5.72 0.35 6.11
C ARG A 284 6.77 0.39 7.22
N ALA A 285 7.07 1.57 7.77
CA ALA A 285 8.08 1.74 8.82
C ALA A 285 7.74 0.97 10.10
N GLU A 286 6.46 0.79 10.40
CA GLU A 286 5.94 0.01 11.53
C GLU A 286 6.35 -1.48 11.46
N ARG A 287 6.62 -1.98 10.24
CA ARG A 287 7.06 -3.35 9.98
C ARG A 287 8.58 -3.46 9.76
N CYS A 288 9.30 -2.36 9.92
CA CYS A 288 10.74 -2.30 9.71
C CYS A 288 11.52 -2.64 10.98
N ASP A 289 12.74 -3.16 10.78
CA ASP A 289 13.75 -3.16 11.82
C ASP A 289 14.17 -1.70 12.08
N LEU A 290 14.47 -1.35 13.32
CA LEU A 290 15.17 -0.09 13.62
C LEU A 290 16.67 -0.38 13.64
N ASP A 291 17.32 -0.04 12.54
CA ASP A 291 18.74 -0.24 12.30
C ASP A 291 19.57 0.83 13.02
N HIS A 292 20.60 0.42 13.76
CA HIS A 292 21.58 1.32 14.36
C HIS A 292 22.52 1.88 13.28
N ARG A 293 22.53 3.20 13.09
CA ARG A 293 23.41 3.89 12.12
C ARG A 293 24.88 3.63 12.46
N HIS A 294 25.24 3.89 13.72
CA HIS A 294 26.46 3.44 14.35
C HIS A 294 26.15 2.14 15.10
N PRO A 295 26.71 0.98 14.70
CA PRO A 295 26.37 -0.31 15.27
C PRO A 295 26.50 -0.33 16.80
N TYR A 296 25.56 -1.00 17.47
CA TYR A 296 25.57 -1.10 18.94
C TYR A 296 26.82 -1.84 19.46
N ALA A 297 27.21 -2.91 18.76
CA ALA A 297 28.42 -3.69 19.07
C ALA A 297 29.72 -2.87 18.94
N GLU A 298 29.71 -1.75 18.22
CA GLU A 298 30.85 -0.85 18.04
C GLU A 298 30.81 0.34 19.01
N GLY A 299 29.85 0.37 19.95
CA GLY A 299 29.66 1.46 20.92
C GLY A 299 28.51 2.42 20.59
N GLY A 300 27.68 2.09 19.61
CA GLY A 300 26.53 2.91 19.23
C GLY A 300 25.39 2.83 20.22
N ARG A 301 25.01 3.94 20.84
CA ARG A 301 23.87 3.98 21.77
C ARG A 301 22.54 3.78 21.05
N THR A 302 21.56 3.18 21.71
CA THR A 302 20.21 3.00 21.17
C THR A 302 19.40 4.28 21.38
N THR A 303 19.71 5.31 20.59
CA THR A 303 19.01 6.59 20.62
C THR A 303 18.11 6.77 19.39
N SER A 304 17.04 7.55 19.49
CA SER A 304 16.18 7.88 18.35
C SER A 304 16.97 8.44 17.17
N GLN A 305 17.99 9.25 17.46
CA GLN A 305 18.91 9.71 16.44
C GLN A 305 19.68 8.55 15.83
N ASN A 306 20.21 7.59 16.59
CA ASN A 306 20.99 6.48 16.04
C ASN A 306 20.14 5.39 15.38
N LEU A 307 18.81 5.47 15.40
CA LEU A 307 17.92 4.46 14.81
C LEU A 307 17.34 4.92 13.47
N THR A 308 17.21 4.00 12.52
CA THR A 308 16.62 4.27 11.20
C THR A 308 15.76 3.09 10.76
N PRO A 309 14.49 3.29 10.36
CA PRO A 309 13.64 2.19 9.94
C PRO A 309 14.08 1.65 8.59
N LEU A 310 14.50 0.38 8.58
CA LEU A 310 14.82 -0.39 7.39
C LEU A 310 14.08 -1.72 7.40
N CYS A 311 13.42 -2.09 6.30
CA CYS A 311 12.87 -3.43 6.21
C CYS A 311 14.02 -4.46 6.26
N ARG A 312 13.76 -5.66 6.78
CA ARG A 312 14.78 -6.71 6.96
C ARG A 312 15.70 -6.88 5.75
N ARG A 313 15.14 -6.82 4.55
CA ARG A 313 15.89 -6.91 3.28
C ARG A 313 16.89 -5.76 3.10
N HIS A 314 16.47 -4.52 3.32
CA HIS A 314 17.31 -3.34 3.11
C HIS A 314 18.30 -3.14 4.27
N HIS A 315 17.95 -3.55 5.48
CA HIS A 315 18.89 -3.66 6.58
C HIS A 315 20.07 -4.59 6.21
N ARG A 316 19.79 -5.81 5.73
CA ARG A 316 20.83 -6.73 5.23
C ARG A 316 21.67 -6.15 4.09
N MET A 317 21.09 -5.31 3.23
CA MET A 317 21.81 -4.65 2.14
C MET A 317 22.84 -3.64 2.63
N LYS A 318 22.46 -2.83 3.62
CA LYS A 318 23.40 -1.95 4.31
C LYS A 318 24.51 -2.75 4.98
N THR A 319 24.16 -3.82 5.69
CA THR A 319 25.12 -4.60 6.49
C THR A 319 26.10 -5.43 5.63
N HIS A 320 25.64 -6.04 4.54
CA HIS A 320 26.42 -7.07 3.83
C HIS A 320 26.72 -6.74 2.37
N HIS A 321 26.06 -5.75 1.77
CA HIS A 321 26.09 -5.54 0.32
C HIS A 321 26.56 -4.14 -0.09
N GLY A 322 27.35 -3.48 0.76
CA GLY A 322 28.09 -2.26 0.42
C GLY A 322 27.27 -0.98 0.32
N TRP A 323 25.96 -1.03 0.58
CA TRP A 323 25.11 0.17 0.64
C TRP A 323 25.42 0.97 1.91
N ARG A 324 25.56 2.28 1.76
CA ARG A 324 25.84 3.18 2.88
C ARG A 324 24.89 4.36 2.86
N TYR A 325 24.69 4.99 4.01
CA TYR A 325 23.92 6.23 4.07
C TYR A 325 24.47 7.18 5.11
N ARG A 326 24.18 8.46 4.92
CA ARG A 326 24.36 9.53 5.90
C ARG A 326 23.00 10.18 6.15
N ARG A 327 22.61 10.29 7.42
CA ARG A 327 21.45 11.09 7.80
C ARG A 327 21.79 12.57 7.64
N ILE A 328 20.94 13.30 6.93
CA ILE A 328 21.06 14.77 6.78
C ILE A 328 20.29 15.45 7.90
N ARG A 329 19.05 15.01 8.14
CA ARG A 329 18.19 15.42 9.26
C ARG A 329 17.15 14.32 9.55
N ALA A 330 16.29 14.52 10.54
CA ALA A 330 15.16 13.61 10.78
C ALA A 330 14.34 13.44 9.48
N GLY A 331 14.00 12.20 9.15
CA GLY A 331 13.27 11.90 7.92
C GLY A 331 14.10 11.87 6.64
N THR A 332 15.35 12.37 6.63
CA THR A 332 16.10 12.63 5.39
C THR A 332 17.48 11.98 5.38
N TYR A 333 17.75 11.16 4.35
CA TYR A 333 18.99 10.38 4.22
C TYR A 333 19.58 10.48 2.82
N ARG A 334 20.90 10.68 2.74
CA ARG A 334 21.67 10.50 1.52
C ARG A 334 22.22 9.08 1.50
N TRP A 335 21.71 8.25 0.59
CA TRP A 335 22.18 6.91 0.33
C TRP A 335 23.23 6.91 -0.77
N ARG A 336 24.19 6.00 -0.67
CA ARG A 336 25.16 5.69 -1.71
C ARG A 336 25.16 4.18 -1.97
N SER A 337 25.01 3.83 -3.24
CA SER A 337 25.09 2.45 -3.72
C SER A 337 26.54 1.98 -3.87
N PRO A 338 26.79 0.66 -3.94
CA PRO A 338 28.12 0.11 -4.20
C PRO A 338 28.78 0.62 -5.49
N HIS A 339 28.00 0.90 -6.54
CA HIS A 339 28.52 1.39 -7.83
C HIS A 339 28.51 2.91 -7.94
N GLY A 340 28.28 3.64 -6.85
CA GLY A 340 28.48 5.08 -6.78
C GLY A 340 27.25 5.95 -6.99
N TYR A 341 26.09 5.38 -7.37
CA TYR A 341 24.81 6.11 -7.42
C TYR A 341 24.42 6.64 -6.05
N GLU A 342 23.85 7.84 -6.01
CA GLU A 342 23.44 8.54 -4.80
C GLU A 342 21.96 8.93 -4.84
N TYR A 343 21.28 8.81 -3.70
CA TYR A 343 19.85 9.07 -3.59
C TYR A 343 19.55 9.87 -2.33
N LEU A 344 18.74 10.91 -2.45
CA LEU A 344 18.18 11.64 -1.31
C LEU A 344 16.78 11.09 -1.00
N VAL A 345 16.67 10.34 0.09
CA VAL A 345 15.39 9.83 0.59
C VAL A 345 14.83 10.83 1.59
N THR A 346 13.60 11.29 1.35
CA THR A 346 12.86 12.27 2.16
C THR A 346 11.49 11.69 2.54
N PRO A 347 10.72 12.32 3.45
CA PRO A 347 9.36 11.88 3.76
C PRO A 347 8.41 11.87 2.55
N ILE A 348 8.63 12.75 1.57
CA ILE A 348 7.76 12.88 0.38
C ILE A 348 8.19 11.98 -0.79
N GLY A 349 9.40 11.41 -0.75
CA GLY A 349 9.90 10.59 -1.85
C GLY A 349 11.42 10.47 -1.91
N THR A 350 11.89 9.80 -2.96
CA THR A 350 13.32 9.63 -3.26
C THR A 350 13.68 10.46 -4.49
N ILE A 351 14.75 11.25 -4.36
CA ILE A 351 15.35 12.04 -5.44
C ILE A 351 16.66 11.34 -5.83
N ASP A 352 16.86 11.08 -7.13
CA ASP A 352 18.13 10.61 -7.65
C ASP A 352 19.09 11.80 -7.75
N VAL A 353 20.23 11.71 -7.07
CA VAL A 353 21.27 12.76 -7.07
C VAL A 353 22.61 12.19 -7.56
N SER A 354 22.57 11.06 -8.28
CA SER A 354 23.75 10.35 -8.79
C SER A 354 24.49 11.14 -9.86
N ASN A 355 23.78 12.00 -10.58
CA ASN A 355 24.28 12.96 -11.55
C ASN A 355 23.44 14.23 -11.34
N ASP A 356 24.05 15.41 -11.25
CA ASP A 356 23.35 16.72 -11.12
C ASP A 356 22.46 17.04 -12.35
N LEU A 357 21.44 16.22 -12.63
CA LEU A 357 20.43 16.44 -13.66
C LEU A 357 19.13 17.02 -13.08
N ASP A 358 18.94 16.94 -11.75
CA ASP A 358 17.89 17.67 -11.03
C ASP A 358 18.56 18.68 -10.08
N PRO A 359 18.43 20.00 -10.31
CA PRO A 359 18.96 20.99 -9.36
C PRO A 359 18.30 20.82 -7.99
N PRO A 360 19.04 21.06 -6.89
CA PRO A 360 18.51 20.85 -5.55
C PRO A 360 17.26 21.71 -5.33
N LEU A 361 16.16 21.07 -4.91
CA LEU A 361 15.01 21.75 -4.34
C LEU A 361 15.50 22.63 -3.19
N THR A 362 15.51 23.96 -3.43
CA THR A 362 15.68 24.95 -2.38
C THR A 362 14.49 24.86 -1.45
N LEU A 363 14.62 24.06 -0.40
CA LEU A 363 13.74 24.14 0.76
C LEU A 363 14.08 25.44 1.48
N VAL A 364 13.26 26.46 1.26
CA VAL A 364 13.33 27.73 2.00
C VAL A 364 13.09 27.43 3.49
N ALA A 365 13.95 28.03 4.32
CA ALA A 365 14.07 27.81 5.76
C ALA A 365 12.83 28.22 6.56
#